data_AF-A0A1S9NCL9-F1
#
_entry.id   AF-A0A1S9NCL9-F1
#
_cell.length_a   1.000
_cell.length_b   1.000
_cell.length_c   1.000
_cell.angle_alpha   90.00
_cell.angle_beta   90.00
_cell.angle_gamma   90.00
#
_symmetry.space_group_name_H-M   'P 1'
#
loop_
_entity.id
_entity.type
_entity.pdbx_description
1 polymer ?
#
loop_
_entity_poly.entity_id
_entity_poly.type
_entity_poly.pdbx_seq_one_letter_code
_entity_poly.pdbx_strand_id
1 'polypeptide(L)'
;MKLSNKEKTMLFILGIIIIGFVYYQYVYSVQVSQIEQKIKEESELEQKYNNAINTIKVLDDKKSDVKILKAKIDNEAEPFYPTISEEHIILELNTLLDESDLDGSIKFNPIVSDSVESAGKKVTDLPDSSLQAIVDKYNNKTTSDKKTTTSTDNKTNVKKSENNSSASNSKDKKRNTVQYVKFEINFQGSYDGLSKFLNAIEENKKKIVVNSVKISSDTTDSIKGTINLEIYAIPKIDSDLEEYLKWDLNNTYGKSIPFGAESGSTRNTTNDNTQTVQENAPTSDFIASVKSVTSDLPKVIIGKAKDDLRTTYIYGDSSSQESAEIILTQDGDKYYYKYKTSKGAFPTNYDGIGEEFIPSSTDITLNVLSEIRVNSDDNSSLKLKVINKTDKKVDINIYGDDTSNPRVAIDGDESTIKVNNH
;
A
#
# COMPACT_ATOMS: atom_id res chain seq x y z
N MET A 1 99.55 53.10 -19.91
CA MET A 1 99.87 52.55 -18.58
C MET A 1 100.65 51.26 -18.78
N LYS A 2 101.90 51.14 -18.30
CA LYS A 2 102.70 49.90 -18.39
C LYS A 2 102.40 49.04 -17.15
N LEU A 3 101.56 48.03 -17.29
CA LEU A 3 101.29 47.08 -16.21
C LEU A 3 102.55 46.24 -15.91
N SER A 4 102.81 46.02 -14.62
CA SER A 4 103.84 45.12 -14.12
C SER A 4 103.51 43.66 -14.45
N ASN A 5 104.53 42.80 -14.62
CA ASN A 5 104.33 41.37 -14.86
C ASN A 5 103.46 40.70 -13.78
N LYS A 6 103.50 41.18 -12.53
CA LYS A 6 102.64 40.69 -11.43
C LYS A 6 101.17 41.08 -11.63
N GLU A 7 100.89 42.28 -12.13
CA GLU A 7 99.52 42.77 -12.38
C GLU A 7 98.87 42.04 -13.57
N LYS A 8 99.64 41.72 -14.62
CA LYS A 8 99.16 40.87 -15.73
C LYS A 8 98.73 39.48 -15.26
N THR A 9 99.52 38.85 -14.39
CA THR A 9 99.19 37.52 -13.84
C THR A 9 97.94 37.58 -12.94
N MET A 10 97.82 38.62 -12.12
CA MET A 10 96.64 38.81 -11.26
C MET A 10 95.36 39.07 -12.07
N LEU A 11 95.46 39.83 -13.17
CA LEU A 11 94.34 40.13 -14.06
C LEU A 11 93.91 38.90 -14.88
N PHE A 12 94.84 38.02 -15.23
CA PHE A 12 94.54 36.73 -15.85
C PHE A 12 93.80 35.78 -14.89
N ILE A 13 94.25 35.70 -13.63
CA ILE A 13 93.57 34.94 -12.58
C ILE A 13 92.15 35.48 -12.34
N LEU A 14 91.99 36.80 -12.30
CA LEU A 14 90.68 37.45 -12.16
C LEU A 14 89.75 37.12 -13.34
N GLY A 15 90.28 37.12 -14.57
CA GLY A 15 89.53 36.72 -15.76
C GLY A 15 88.99 35.28 -15.68
N ILE A 16 89.80 34.34 -15.19
CA ILE A 16 89.38 32.94 -14.97
C ILE A 16 88.27 32.86 -13.91
N ILE A 17 88.37 33.63 -12.81
CA ILE A 17 87.35 33.67 -11.77
C ILE A 17 86.03 34.22 -12.32
N ILE A 18 86.07 35.28 -13.14
CA ILE A 18 84.87 35.86 -13.76
C ILE A 18 84.21 34.86 -14.71
N ILE A 19 84.99 34.16 -15.55
CA ILE A 19 84.47 33.11 -16.44
C ILE A 19 83.84 31.97 -15.64
N GLY A 20 84.49 31.56 -14.53
CA GLY A 20 83.94 30.55 -13.62
C GLY A 20 82.62 30.99 -12.98
N PHE A 21 82.51 32.26 -12.56
CA PHE A 21 81.29 32.83 -12.00
C PHE A 21 80.16 32.90 -13.02
N VAL A 22 80.45 33.34 -14.25
CA VAL A 22 79.46 33.40 -15.34
C VAL A 22 78.97 31.99 -15.70
N TYR A 23 79.87 31.02 -15.80
CA TYR A 23 79.50 29.62 -16.04
C TYR A 23 78.65 29.05 -14.90
N TYR A 24 79.05 29.29 -13.65
CA TYR A 24 78.30 28.85 -12.48
C TYR A 24 76.88 29.45 -12.46
N GLN A 25 76.77 30.76 -12.72
CA GLN A 25 75.51 31.48 -12.60
C GLN A 25 74.54 31.20 -13.76
N TYR A 26 75.03 31.11 -15.00
CA TYR A 26 74.17 31.01 -16.19
C TYR A 26 74.02 29.59 -16.74
N VAL A 27 75.00 28.72 -16.55
CA VAL A 27 74.97 27.36 -17.10
C VAL A 27 74.66 26.35 -16.00
N TYR A 28 75.50 26.31 -14.97
CA TYR A 28 75.36 25.31 -13.90
C TYR A 28 74.07 25.50 -13.08
N SER A 29 73.79 26.72 -12.61
CA SER A 29 72.58 27.02 -11.82
C SER A 29 71.28 26.68 -12.58
N VAL A 30 71.22 27.01 -13.87
CA VAL A 30 70.04 26.71 -14.71
C VAL A 30 69.86 25.20 -14.89
N GLN A 31 70.94 24.46 -15.18
CA GLN A 31 70.89 23.01 -15.33
C GLN A 31 70.52 22.30 -14.02
N VAL A 32 71.08 22.74 -12.89
CA VAL A 32 70.72 22.20 -11.57
C VAL A 32 69.27 22.48 -11.23
N SER A 33 68.76 23.69 -11.51
CA SER A 33 67.34 24.01 -11.29
C SER A 33 66.40 23.16 -12.14
N GLN A 34 66.75 22.88 -13.40
CA GLN A 34 65.97 21.96 -14.24
C GLN A 34 65.98 20.52 -13.71
N ILE A 35 67.12 20.07 -13.18
CA ILE A 35 67.25 18.76 -12.55
C ILE A 35 66.41 18.69 -11.27
N GLU A 36 66.48 19.71 -10.40
CA GLU A 36 65.66 19.78 -9.19
C GLU A 36 64.16 19.79 -9.51
N GLN A 37 63.75 20.51 -10.55
CA GLN A 37 62.36 20.50 -11.00
C GLN A 37 61.94 19.10 -11.49
N LYS A 38 62.77 18.44 -12.30
CA LYS A 38 62.51 17.07 -12.78
C LYS A 38 62.43 16.05 -11.63
N ILE A 39 63.31 16.15 -10.64
CA ILE A 39 63.30 15.29 -9.45
C ILE A 39 62.00 15.53 -8.64
N LYS A 40 61.56 16.79 -8.53
CA LYS A 40 60.31 17.12 -7.86
C LYS A 40 59.09 16.57 -8.61
N GLU A 41 59.04 16.73 -9.93
CA GLU A 41 57.99 16.18 -10.78
C GLU A 41 57.93 14.64 -10.70
N GLU A 42 59.09 13.98 -10.70
CA GLU A 42 59.19 12.53 -10.52
C GLU A 42 58.64 12.09 -9.16
N SER A 43 59.03 12.77 -8.07
CA SER A 43 58.53 12.48 -6.73
C SER A 43 57.02 12.70 -6.59
N GLU A 44 56.49 13.79 -7.17
CA GLU A 44 55.05 14.03 -7.20
C GLU A 44 54.28 12.97 -8.00
N LEU A 45 54.85 12.53 -9.13
CA LEU A 45 54.26 11.48 -9.97
C LEU A 45 54.28 10.12 -9.27
N GLU A 46 55.39 9.78 -8.61
CA GLU A 46 55.53 8.56 -7.80
C GLU A 46 54.55 8.57 -6.63
N GLN A 47 54.37 9.70 -5.96
CA GLN A 47 53.38 9.85 -4.89
C GLN A 47 51.95 9.66 -5.40
N LYS A 48 51.61 10.24 -6.57
CA LYS A 48 50.30 10.04 -7.21
C LYS A 48 50.08 8.58 -7.60
N TYR A 49 51.09 7.92 -8.16
CA TYR A 49 51.04 6.51 -8.52
C TYR A 49 50.81 5.62 -7.29
N ASN A 50 51.59 5.83 -6.22
CA ASN A 50 51.46 5.08 -4.98
C ASN A 50 50.09 5.29 -4.32
N ASN A 51 49.56 6.52 -4.34
CA ASN A 51 48.20 6.81 -3.87
C ASN A 51 47.14 6.09 -4.72
N ALA A 52 47.28 6.06 -6.04
CA ALA A 52 46.36 5.37 -6.93
C ALA A 52 46.39 3.85 -6.70
N ILE A 53 47.58 3.24 -6.62
CA ILE A 53 47.77 1.82 -6.30
C ILE A 53 47.14 1.47 -4.96
N ASN A 54 47.38 2.28 -3.93
CA ASN A 54 46.80 2.05 -2.59
C ASN A 54 45.28 2.19 -2.61
N THR A 55 44.75 3.16 -3.35
CA THR A 55 43.30 3.33 -3.51
C THR A 55 42.67 2.13 -4.20
N ILE A 56 43.30 1.61 -5.26
CA ILE A 56 42.85 0.41 -5.99
C ILE A 56 42.89 -0.82 -5.08
N LYS A 57 43.98 -1.03 -4.33
CA LYS A 57 44.09 -2.15 -3.38
C LYS A 57 42.98 -2.16 -2.34
N VAL A 58 42.62 -0.99 -1.82
CA VAL A 58 41.57 -0.84 -0.79
C VAL A 58 40.16 -0.81 -1.39
N LEU A 59 40.02 -0.65 -2.71
CA LEU A 59 38.72 -0.55 -3.37
C LEU A 59 37.93 -1.86 -3.25
N ASP A 60 38.59 -3.00 -3.44
CA ASP A 60 37.95 -4.31 -3.32
C ASP A 60 37.49 -4.59 -1.88
N ASP A 61 38.33 -4.25 -0.89
CA ASP A 61 37.98 -4.34 0.53
C ASP A 61 36.78 -3.45 0.87
N LYS A 62 36.78 -2.19 0.42
CA LYS A 62 35.65 -1.27 0.63
C LYS A 62 34.37 -1.76 -0.05
N LYS A 63 34.48 -2.34 -1.25
CA LYS A 63 33.33 -2.93 -1.94
C LYS A 63 32.76 -4.12 -1.17
N SER A 64 33.63 -4.94 -0.59
CA SER A 64 33.25 -6.03 0.31
C SER A 64 32.55 -5.49 1.56
N ASP A 65 33.12 -4.48 2.21
CA ASP A 65 32.54 -3.84 3.40
C ASP A 65 31.15 -3.26 3.13
N VAL A 66 30.96 -2.58 1.99
CA VAL A 66 29.65 -2.05 1.56
C VAL A 66 28.65 -3.19 1.36
N LYS A 67 29.08 -4.32 0.76
CA LYS A 67 28.20 -5.49 0.57
C LYS A 67 27.79 -6.10 1.91
N ILE A 68 28.73 -6.25 2.84
CA ILE A 68 28.45 -6.76 4.19
C ILE A 68 27.52 -5.80 4.94
N LEU A 69 27.77 -4.49 4.85
CA LEU A 69 26.96 -3.48 5.51
C LEU A 69 25.54 -3.45 4.95
N LYS A 70 25.38 -3.53 3.62
CA LYS A 70 24.07 -3.66 2.97
C LYS A 70 23.32 -4.89 3.50
N ALA A 71 23.93 -6.07 3.48
CA ALA A 71 23.30 -7.30 3.98
C ALA A 71 22.92 -7.20 5.46
N LYS A 72 23.74 -6.56 6.30
CA LYS A 72 23.40 -6.32 7.71
C LYS A 72 22.20 -5.40 7.85
N ILE A 73 22.16 -4.30 7.10
CA ILE A 73 21.03 -3.36 7.14
C ILE A 73 19.75 -4.06 6.66
N ASP A 74 19.82 -4.81 5.58
CA ASP A 74 18.68 -5.52 5.01
C ASP A 74 18.11 -6.55 6.02
N ASN A 75 18.97 -7.34 6.68
CA ASN A 75 18.55 -8.29 7.71
C ASN A 75 17.91 -7.61 8.94
N GLU A 76 18.46 -6.48 9.40
CA GLU A 76 17.91 -5.75 10.56
C GLU A 76 16.62 -4.99 10.21
N ALA A 77 16.46 -4.58 8.95
CA ALA A 77 15.26 -3.90 8.43
C ALA A 77 14.16 -4.88 7.98
N GLU A 78 14.47 -6.16 7.78
CA GLU A 78 13.55 -7.19 7.27
C GLU A 78 12.23 -7.30 8.06
N PRO A 79 12.22 -7.27 9.40
CA PRO A 79 10.99 -7.36 10.18
C PRO A 79 10.11 -6.10 10.08
N PHE A 80 10.61 -5.01 9.49
CA PHE A 80 9.89 -3.75 9.38
C PHE A 80 9.29 -3.57 7.99
N TYR A 81 8.31 -2.68 7.90
CA TYR A 81 7.70 -2.32 6.62
C TYR A 81 8.63 -1.37 5.86
N PRO A 82 8.73 -1.46 4.52
CA PRO A 82 9.56 -0.53 3.75
C PRO A 82 8.99 0.89 3.74
N THR A 83 7.66 1.01 3.79
CA THR A 83 6.90 2.26 3.89
C THR A 83 5.57 1.99 4.57
N ILE A 84 4.92 3.02 5.10
CA ILE A 84 3.53 2.93 5.55
C ILE A 84 2.60 3.11 4.34
N SER A 85 1.91 2.05 3.93
CA SER A 85 0.77 2.09 3.01
C SER A 85 -0.44 1.61 3.78
N GLU A 86 -1.34 2.54 4.12
CA GLU A 86 -2.52 2.23 4.92
C GLU A 86 -3.39 1.19 4.23
N GLU A 87 -3.47 1.20 2.90
CA GLU A 87 -4.27 0.27 2.12
C GLU A 87 -3.78 -1.18 2.26
N HIS A 88 -2.46 -1.41 2.16
CA HIS A 88 -1.88 -2.75 2.33
C HIS A 88 -2.02 -3.23 3.78
N ILE A 89 -1.81 -2.31 4.74
CA ILE A 89 -1.97 -2.62 6.17
C ILE A 89 -3.43 -2.97 6.48
N ILE A 90 -4.41 -2.27 5.89
CA ILE A 90 -5.84 -2.59 6.03
C ILE A 90 -6.11 -4.01 5.53
N LEU A 91 -5.62 -4.35 4.34
CA LEU A 91 -5.82 -5.69 3.76
C LEU A 91 -5.18 -6.79 4.61
N GLU A 92 -3.95 -6.57 5.07
CA GLU A 92 -3.23 -7.51 5.92
C GLU A 92 -3.96 -7.71 7.27
N LEU A 93 -4.30 -6.62 7.96
CA LEU A 93 -5.03 -6.69 9.24
C LEU A 93 -6.43 -7.30 9.07
N ASN A 94 -7.13 -6.99 7.98
CA ASN A 94 -8.44 -7.58 7.70
C ASN A 94 -8.33 -9.09 7.43
N THR A 95 -7.29 -9.52 6.71
CA THR A 95 -7.01 -10.94 6.49
C THR A 95 -6.74 -11.65 7.82
N LEU A 96 -5.91 -11.06 8.69
CA LEU A 96 -5.64 -11.61 10.02
C LEU A 96 -6.90 -11.70 10.89
N LEU A 97 -7.80 -10.72 10.80
CA LEU A 97 -9.08 -10.72 11.50
C LEU A 97 -10.02 -11.83 10.98
N ASP A 98 -10.20 -11.89 9.66
CA ASP A 98 -11.04 -12.89 8.97
C ASP A 98 -10.55 -14.33 9.28
N GLU A 99 -9.24 -14.60 9.18
CA GLU A 99 -8.64 -15.91 9.48
C GLU A 99 -8.75 -16.30 10.96
N SER A 100 -8.95 -15.32 11.83
CA SER A 100 -9.09 -15.51 13.28
C SER A 100 -10.55 -15.56 13.74
N ASP A 101 -11.53 -15.58 12.82
CA ASP A 101 -12.96 -15.52 13.12
C ASP A 101 -13.34 -14.29 13.98
N LEU A 102 -12.70 -13.13 13.73
CA LEU A 102 -12.99 -11.87 14.40
C LEU A 102 -13.58 -10.85 13.42
N ASP A 103 -14.72 -10.27 13.80
CA ASP A 103 -15.28 -9.13 13.10
C ASP A 103 -14.74 -7.84 13.72
N GLY A 104 -14.21 -6.92 12.91
CA GLY A 104 -13.61 -5.71 13.44
C GLY A 104 -13.63 -4.51 12.51
N SER A 105 -13.55 -3.33 13.12
CA SER A 105 -13.33 -2.06 12.43
C SER A 105 -11.98 -1.48 12.83
N ILE A 106 -11.26 -0.93 11.86
CA ILE A 106 -9.92 -0.38 12.05
C ILE A 106 -9.98 1.14 11.96
N LYS A 107 -9.40 1.83 12.94
CA LYS A 107 -9.26 3.28 12.96
C LYS A 107 -7.79 3.66 12.94
N PHE A 108 -7.38 4.43 11.93
CA PHE A 108 -6.01 4.90 11.76
C PHE A 108 -5.79 6.23 12.48
N ASN A 109 -4.68 6.32 13.20
CA ASN A 109 -4.13 7.61 13.61
C ASN A 109 -3.20 8.14 12.51
N PRO A 110 -2.94 9.47 12.47
CA PRO A 110 -1.99 10.04 11.53
C PRO A 110 -0.61 9.40 11.64
N ILE A 111 0.07 9.23 10.51
CA ILE A 111 1.45 8.78 10.45
C ILE A 111 2.35 9.82 11.14
N VAL A 112 3.21 9.35 12.05
CA VAL A 112 4.16 10.18 12.80
C VAL A 112 5.60 9.80 12.45
N SER A 113 6.48 10.80 12.44
CA SER A 113 7.94 10.60 12.33
C SER A 113 8.59 11.14 13.60
N ASP A 114 8.93 10.25 14.53
CA ASP A 114 9.57 10.62 15.79
C ASP A 114 10.54 9.52 16.24
N SER A 115 11.23 9.75 17.36
CA SER A 115 12.08 8.77 18.03
C SER A 115 11.22 7.65 18.63
N VAL A 116 11.70 6.41 18.57
CA VAL A 116 11.03 5.27 19.21
C VAL A 116 11.05 5.42 20.73
N GLU A 117 9.90 5.19 21.37
CA GLU A 117 9.79 5.20 22.83
C GLU A 117 10.67 4.10 23.43
N SER A 118 11.46 4.45 24.45
CA SER A 118 12.23 3.45 25.19
C SER A 118 11.28 2.70 26.11
N ALA A 119 10.96 1.45 25.76
CA ALA A 119 10.23 0.53 26.62
C ALA A 119 11.10 0.16 27.82
N GLY A 120 11.11 1.00 28.85
CA GLY A 120 11.65 0.64 30.15
C GLY A 120 10.82 -0.52 30.69
N LYS A 121 11.36 -1.75 30.65
CA LYS A 121 10.82 -2.88 31.43
C LYS A 121 10.87 -2.48 32.91
N LYS A 122 9.81 -1.85 33.42
CA LYS A 122 9.53 -1.89 34.85
C LYS A 122 9.10 -3.32 35.13
N VAL A 123 10.04 -4.13 35.60
CA VAL A 123 9.69 -5.29 36.42
C VAL A 123 9.07 -4.71 37.68
N THR A 124 7.75 -4.55 37.68
CA THR A 124 7.01 -4.32 38.91
C THR A 124 6.99 -5.66 39.63
N ASP A 125 7.83 -5.82 40.65
CA ASP A 125 7.66 -6.91 41.60
C ASP A 125 6.21 -6.82 42.13
N LEU A 126 5.45 -7.92 42.02
CA LEU A 126 4.11 -7.94 42.59
C LEU A 126 4.23 -7.65 44.10
N PRO A 127 3.37 -6.79 44.67
CA PRO A 127 3.35 -6.60 46.10
C PRO A 127 3.01 -7.92 46.78
N ASP A 128 3.84 -8.35 47.73
CA ASP A 128 3.61 -9.56 48.51
C ASP A 128 2.23 -9.48 49.20
N SER A 129 1.48 -10.58 49.13
CA SER A 129 0.20 -10.69 49.83
C SER A 129 0.43 -10.62 51.34
N SER A 130 -0.44 -9.89 52.07
CA SER A 130 -0.45 -9.90 53.54
C SER A 130 -0.70 -11.30 54.12
N LEU A 131 -1.27 -12.21 53.31
CA LEU A 131 -1.49 -13.61 53.66
C LEU A 131 -0.28 -14.49 53.34
N GLN A 132 0.68 -14.04 52.53
CA GLN A 132 1.88 -14.79 52.17
C GLN A 132 2.66 -15.17 53.42
N ALA A 133 2.84 -14.23 54.36
CA ALA A 133 3.49 -14.48 55.64
C ALA A 133 2.74 -15.51 56.52
N ILE A 134 1.42 -15.64 56.38
CA ILE A 134 0.62 -16.63 57.12
C ILE A 134 0.77 -18.01 56.48
N VAL A 135 0.73 -18.06 55.15
CA VAL A 135 0.94 -19.28 54.35
C VAL A 135 2.35 -19.82 54.59
N ASP A 136 3.37 -18.97 54.53
CA ASP A 136 4.76 -19.34 54.77
C ASP A 136 4.96 -19.84 56.21
N LYS A 137 4.25 -19.24 57.18
CA LYS A 137 4.27 -19.66 58.59
C LYS A 137 3.53 -20.98 58.84
N TYR A 138 2.47 -21.25 58.07
CA TYR A 138 1.73 -22.51 58.12
C TYR A 138 2.52 -23.65 57.46
N ASN A 139 3.14 -23.36 56.30
CA ASN A 139 3.97 -24.30 55.55
C ASN A 139 5.30 -24.59 56.25
N ASN A 140 5.89 -23.61 56.95
CA ASN A 140 7.16 -23.79 57.69
C ASN A 140 6.95 -24.14 59.17
N LYS A 141 6.23 -25.23 59.45
CA LYS A 141 6.16 -25.79 60.80
C LYS A 141 7.15 -26.96 60.96
N THR A 142 8.43 -26.63 61.16
CA THR A 142 9.38 -27.26 62.11
C THR A 142 10.82 -26.85 61.75
N THR A 143 11.38 -25.83 62.40
CA THR A 143 12.44 -25.96 63.43
C THR A 143 12.87 -24.57 63.92
N SER A 144 12.93 -24.44 65.24
CA SER A 144 13.54 -23.39 66.08
C SER A 144 14.93 -22.99 65.56
N ASP A 145 15.46 -21.77 65.73
CA ASP A 145 15.56 -20.97 66.95
C ASP A 145 15.79 -19.46 66.72
N LYS A 146 15.40 -18.75 67.76
CA LYS A 146 15.32 -17.32 68.12
C LYS A 146 16.63 -16.49 68.09
N LYS A 147 16.55 -15.24 67.59
CA LYS A 147 16.91 -13.96 68.28
C LYS A 147 16.66 -12.73 67.37
N THR A 148 15.60 -11.94 67.58
CA THR A 148 15.56 -10.64 68.31
C THR A 148 16.64 -9.65 67.85
N THR A 149 16.38 -8.43 67.36
CA THR A 149 15.75 -7.31 68.11
C THR A 149 15.46 -6.12 67.18
N THR A 150 14.39 -5.40 67.51
CA THR A 150 13.92 -4.09 67.06
C THR A 150 14.96 -2.96 67.19
N SER A 151 15.04 -2.02 66.23
CA SER A 151 14.89 -0.55 66.43
C SER A 151 15.37 0.30 65.24
N THR A 152 14.70 1.44 65.12
CA THR A 152 14.75 2.58 64.21
C THR A 152 16.09 3.34 64.09
N ASP A 153 16.29 3.99 62.93
CA ASP A 153 17.13 5.15 62.57
C ASP A 153 18.59 5.27 63.06
N ASN A 154 19.56 5.22 62.13
CA ASN A 154 20.28 6.38 61.57
C ASN A 154 21.58 6.00 60.82
N LYS A 155 21.75 6.64 59.65
CA LYS A 155 22.99 7.15 59.04
C LYS A 155 24.23 6.25 58.78
N THR A 156 24.49 6.10 57.48
CA THR A 156 25.79 6.22 56.74
C THR A 156 26.88 5.18 57.09
N ASN A 157 27.61 4.57 56.15
CA ASN A 157 28.07 5.10 54.87
C ASN A 157 28.76 4.01 54.01
N VAL A 158 28.84 4.30 52.70
CA VAL A 158 29.94 3.99 51.77
C VAL A 158 29.81 2.79 50.80
N LYS A 159 29.82 3.20 49.52
CA LYS A 159 30.33 2.58 48.28
C LYS A 159 29.37 1.73 47.44
N LYS A 160 28.63 2.42 46.57
CA LYS A 160 28.59 2.02 45.16
C LYS A 160 28.91 3.24 44.29
N SER A 161 29.91 3.04 43.43
CA SER A 161 30.57 4.05 42.60
C SER A 161 29.57 4.75 41.68
N GLU A 162 29.41 6.05 41.88
CA GLU A 162 28.93 6.97 40.86
C GLU A 162 30.01 7.08 39.78
N ASN A 163 29.66 6.72 38.55
CA ASN A 163 30.28 7.36 37.39
C ASN A 163 29.24 8.34 36.84
N ASN A 164 29.39 9.59 37.27
CA ASN A 164 28.82 10.76 36.63
C ASN A 164 29.21 10.76 35.14
N SER A 165 28.22 10.61 34.28
CA SER A 165 28.30 11.06 32.89
C SER A 165 27.35 12.23 32.75
N SER A 166 27.86 13.39 33.18
CA SER A 166 27.64 14.72 32.63
C SER A 166 26.34 14.95 31.87
N ALA A 167 25.48 15.78 32.49
CA ALA A 167 24.63 16.71 31.77
C ALA A 167 25.49 17.53 30.80
N SER A 168 25.56 17.08 29.55
CA SER A 168 26.10 17.85 28.45
C SER A 168 24.93 18.58 27.83
N ASN A 169 24.96 19.92 27.93
CA ASN A 169 24.27 20.79 27.00
C ASN A 169 24.60 20.34 25.57
N SER A 170 23.66 19.67 24.90
CA SER A 170 23.71 19.50 23.45
C SER A 170 22.52 20.23 22.84
N LYS A 171 22.81 21.40 22.26
CA LYS A 171 22.07 21.89 21.10
C LYS A 171 21.83 20.72 20.15
N ASP A 172 20.57 20.46 19.82
CA ASP A 172 20.07 19.64 18.71
C ASP A 172 21.03 18.58 18.16
N LYS A 173 21.27 17.50 18.91
CA LYS A 173 21.59 16.22 18.27
C LYS A 173 20.31 15.75 17.61
N LYS A 174 20.21 15.87 16.28
CA LYS A 174 19.16 15.30 15.45
C LYS A 174 18.97 13.83 15.87
N ARG A 175 17.91 13.54 16.63
CA ARG A 175 17.59 12.18 17.03
C ARG A 175 17.17 11.44 15.76
N ASN A 176 17.60 10.19 15.61
CA ASN A 176 17.14 9.36 14.52
C ASN A 176 15.63 9.13 14.72
N THR A 177 14.84 9.45 13.70
CA THR A 177 13.40 9.24 13.70
C THR A 177 13.05 8.07 12.80
N VAL A 178 11.92 7.44 13.09
CA VAL A 178 11.32 6.39 12.27
C VAL A 178 9.88 6.76 12.00
N GLN A 179 9.35 6.34 10.85
CA GLN A 179 7.93 6.48 10.58
C GLN A 179 7.16 5.38 11.31
N TYR A 180 6.09 5.75 11.98
CA TYR A 180 5.19 4.80 12.60
C TYR A 180 3.75 5.27 12.53
N VAL A 181 2.85 4.32 12.67
CA VAL A 181 1.41 4.53 12.65
C VAL A 181 0.78 3.68 13.75
N LYS A 182 -0.19 4.27 14.43
CA LYS A 182 -0.96 3.60 15.48
C LYS A 182 -2.37 3.35 14.95
N PHE A 183 -2.93 2.19 15.24
CA PHE A 183 -4.31 1.87 14.90
C PHE A 183 -5.04 1.29 16.09
N GLU A 184 -6.33 1.56 16.09
CA GLU A 184 -7.28 1.04 17.05
C GLU A 184 -8.22 0.08 16.31
N ILE A 185 -8.19 -1.20 16.69
CA ILE A 185 -9.09 -2.22 16.16
C ILE A 185 -10.18 -2.46 17.21
N ASN A 186 -11.42 -2.12 16.86
CA ASN A 186 -12.58 -2.49 17.65
C ASN A 186 -13.12 -3.81 17.11
N PHE A 187 -13.08 -4.87 17.91
CA PHE A 187 -13.40 -6.24 17.48
C PHE A 187 -14.55 -6.85 18.29
N GLN A 188 -15.22 -7.82 17.68
CA GLN A 188 -16.20 -8.71 18.27
C GLN A 188 -15.90 -10.15 17.81
N GLY A 189 -16.01 -11.12 18.72
CA GLY A 189 -15.80 -12.52 18.38
C GLY A 189 -15.68 -13.40 19.61
N SER A 190 -15.04 -14.56 19.48
CA SER A 190 -14.77 -15.46 20.59
C SER A 190 -13.41 -15.18 21.25
N TYR A 191 -13.21 -15.68 22.47
CA TYR A 191 -11.90 -15.62 23.12
C TYR A 191 -10.84 -16.44 22.36
N ASP A 192 -11.23 -17.57 21.76
CA ASP A 192 -10.38 -18.40 20.90
C ASP A 192 -9.92 -17.61 19.66
N GLY A 193 -10.85 -16.89 19.01
CA GLY A 193 -10.53 -16.02 17.89
C GLY A 193 -9.55 -14.91 18.24
N LEU A 194 -9.70 -14.28 19.42
CA LEU A 194 -8.72 -13.32 19.92
C LEU A 194 -7.35 -13.94 20.13
N SER A 195 -7.27 -15.15 20.68
CA SER A 195 -5.99 -15.84 20.86
C SER A 195 -5.34 -16.17 19.51
N LYS A 196 -6.12 -16.64 18.52
CA LYS A 196 -5.64 -16.89 17.17
C LYS A 196 -5.08 -15.62 16.53
N PHE A 197 -5.79 -14.50 16.65
CA PHE A 197 -5.35 -13.22 16.10
C PHE A 197 -4.03 -12.74 16.71
N LEU A 198 -3.90 -12.81 18.04
CA LEU A 198 -2.67 -12.42 18.72
C LEU A 198 -1.48 -13.33 18.34
N ASN A 199 -1.73 -14.65 18.21
CA ASN A 199 -0.70 -15.58 17.74
C ASN A 199 -0.31 -15.31 16.29
N ALA A 200 -1.28 -15.01 15.41
CA ALA A 200 -1.02 -14.68 14.01
C ALA A 200 -0.21 -13.39 13.87
N ILE A 201 -0.45 -12.40 14.75
CA ILE A 201 0.40 -11.20 14.86
C ILE A 201 1.82 -11.55 15.34
N GLU A 202 1.96 -12.44 16.34
CA GLU A 202 3.26 -12.85 16.87
C GLU A 202 4.10 -13.61 15.84
N GLU A 203 3.46 -14.46 15.03
CA GLU A 203 4.10 -15.27 13.98
C GLU A 203 4.30 -14.49 12.67
N ASN A 204 3.77 -13.27 12.55
CA ASN A 204 3.89 -12.47 11.35
C ASN A 204 5.36 -12.13 11.06
N LYS A 205 5.75 -12.24 9.79
CA LYS A 205 7.08 -11.83 9.31
C LYS A 205 7.37 -10.37 9.62
N LYS A 206 6.33 -9.54 9.65
CA LYS A 206 6.38 -8.12 9.96
C LYS A 206 6.06 -7.86 11.41
N LYS A 207 6.83 -6.97 12.01
CA LYS A 207 6.73 -6.59 13.40
C LYS A 207 5.55 -5.64 13.60
N ILE A 208 4.47 -6.20 14.12
CA ILE A 208 3.28 -5.47 14.56
C ILE A 208 3.29 -5.48 16.09
N VAL A 209 3.33 -4.30 16.71
CA VAL A 209 3.39 -4.18 18.18
C VAL A 209 2.00 -4.07 18.74
N VAL A 210 1.66 -4.94 19.69
CA VAL A 210 0.41 -4.84 20.47
C VAL A 210 0.66 -3.98 21.70
N ASN A 211 0.17 -2.75 21.70
CA ASN A 211 0.37 -1.81 22.81
C ASN A 211 -0.61 -2.06 23.96
N SER A 212 -1.86 -2.40 23.65
CA SER A 212 -2.84 -2.79 24.68
C SER A 212 -4.00 -3.56 24.07
N VAL A 213 -4.61 -4.41 24.90
CA VAL A 213 -5.84 -5.14 24.59
C VAL A 213 -6.83 -4.87 25.72
N LYS A 214 -8.01 -4.36 25.38
CA LYS A 214 -9.13 -4.19 26.30
C LYS A 214 -10.25 -5.13 25.88
N ILE A 215 -10.79 -5.90 26.81
CA ILE A 215 -11.80 -6.93 26.54
C ILE A 215 -12.95 -6.73 27.50
N SER A 216 -14.16 -6.88 27.00
CA SER A 216 -15.41 -6.92 27.74
C SER A 216 -16.28 -8.07 27.24
N SER A 217 -17.02 -8.71 28.15
CA SER A 217 -18.04 -9.68 27.75
C SER A 217 -19.18 -8.94 27.04
N ASP A 218 -19.61 -9.51 25.92
CA ASP A 218 -20.75 -9.04 25.15
C ASP A 218 -21.94 -9.99 25.36
N THR A 219 -21.70 -11.29 25.21
CA THR A 219 -22.62 -12.36 25.61
C THR A 219 -21.87 -13.43 26.41
N THR A 220 -22.52 -14.56 26.73
CA THR A 220 -21.88 -15.69 27.42
C THR A 220 -20.70 -16.27 26.63
N ASP A 221 -20.77 -16.25 25.29
CA ASP A 221 -19.79 -16.88 24.40
C ASP A 221 -19.07 -15.88 23.48
N SER A 222 -19.44 -14.60 23.52
CA SER A 222 -18.81 -13.54 22.73
C SER A 222 -18.17 -12.45 23.59
N ILE A 223 -17.04 -11.95 23.10
CA ILE A 223 -16.33 -10.80 23.64
C ILE A 223 -16.35 -9.65 22.63
N LYS A 224 -16.32 -8.44 23.18
CA LYS A 224 -16.02 -7.21 22.44
C LYS A 224 -14.84 -6.52 23.07
N GLY A 225 -14.02 -5.91 22.25
CA GLY A 225 -12.83 -5.26 22.77
C GLY A 225 -12.19 -4.30 21.80
N THR A 226 -11.12 -3.71 22.28
CA THR A 226 -10.30 -2.76 21.53
C THR A 226 -8.84 -3.17 21.65
N ILE A 227 -8.17 -3.35 20.51
CA ILE A 227 -6.74 -3.61 20.40
C ILE A 227 -6.07 -2.36 19.85
N ASN A 228 -5.05 -1.85 20.56
CA ASN A 228 -4.19 -0.79 20.04
C ASN A 228 -2.92 -1.43 19.51
N LEU A 229 -2.66 -1.24 18.23
CA LEU A 229 -1.46 -1.72 17.55
C LEU A 229 -0.59 -0.56 17.07
N GLU A 230 0.69 -0.86 16.83
CA GLU A 230 1.67 0.07 16.29
C GLU A 230 2.59 -0.63 15.30
N ILE A 231 2.79 -0.02 14.13
CA ILE A 231 3.70 -0.52 13.08
C ILE A 231 4.76 0.54 12.81
N TYR A 232 5.97 0.07 12.54
CA TYR A 232 7.13 0.89 12.17
C TYR A 232 7.55 0.61 10.73
N ALA A 233 7.92 1.67 10.00
CA ALA A 233 8.51 1.58 8.67
C ALA A 233 9.96 2.05 8.64
N ILE A 234 10.83 1.22 8.07
CA ILE A 234 12.23 1.50 7.82
C ILE A 234 12.46 1.42 6.30
N PRO A 235 12.85 2.52 5.64
CA PRO A 235 13.17 2.52 4.22
C PRO A 235 14.26 1.50 3.88
N LYS A 236 13.99 0.64 2.91
CA LYS A 236 14.92 -0.39 2.45
C LYS A 236 15.88 0.13 1.36
N ILE A 237 17.04 -0.51 1.21
CA ILE A 237 18.11 -0.13 0.26
C ILE A 237 17.97 -0.89 -1.08
N ASP A 238 16.98 -1.75 -1.21
CA ASP A 238 16.72 -2.61 -2.36
C ASP A 238 15.35 -2.36 -3.00
N SER A 239 14.95 -3.23 -3.94
CA SER A 239 13.72 -3.17 -4.73
C SER A 239 12.48 -3.71 -4.00
N ASP A 240 12.57 -4.04 -2.71
CA ASP A 240 11.48 -4.65 -1.94
C ASP A 240 10.22 -3.78 -1.85
N LEU A 241 10.35 -2.48 -2.13
CA LEU A 241 9.23 -1.55 -2.15
C LEU A 241 8.22 -1.89 -3.26
N GLU A 242 8.70 -2.28 -4.45
CA GLU A 242 7.82 -2.61 -5.58
C GLU A 242 7.04 -3.90 -5.32
N GLU A 243 7.69 -4.90 -4.71
CA GLU A 243 7.03 -6.14 -4.33
C GLU A 243 6.02 -5.92 -3.21
N TYR A 244 6.37 -5.11 -2.20
CA TYR A 244 5.45 -4.75 -1.12
C TYR A 244 4.21 -3.98 -1.60
N LEU A 245 4.38 -3.06 -2.54
CA LEU A 245 3.28 -2.24 -3.08
C LEU A 245 2.49 -2.96 -4.19
N LYS A 246 2.83 -4.22 -4.50
CA LYS A 246 2.13 -4.98 -5.53
C LYS A 246 0.79 -5.46 -4.98
N TRP A 247 -0.28 -4.98 -5.60
CA TRP A 247 -1.63 -5.41 -5.29
C TRP A 247 -1.94 -6.76 -5.94
N ASP A 248 -2.25 -7.77 -5.13
CA ASP A 248 -2.70 -9.08 -5.63
C ASP A 248 -4.24 -9.16 -5.59
N LEU A 249 -4.88 -8.48 -6.54
CA LEU A 249 -6.34 -8.42 -6.65
C LEU A 249 -6.86 -9.63 -7.45
N ASN A 250 -6.81 -10.82 -6.86
CA ASN A 250 -7.20 -12.07 -7.52
C ASN A 250 -8.72 -12.38 -7.50
N ASN A 251 -9.58 -11.36 -7.36
CA ASN A 251 -11.03 -11.56 -7.41
C ASN A 251 -11.70 -10.68 -8.47
N THR A 252 -12.88 -11.11 -8.92
CA THR A 252 -13.80 -10.22 -9.63
C THR A 252 -14.37 -9.24 -8.62
N TYR A 253 -13.72 -8.08 -8.47
CA TYR A 253 -14.17 -7.01 -7.60
C TYR A 253 -15.16 -6.09 -8.31
N GLY A 254 -16.06 -5.51 -7.52
CA GLY A 254 -17.04 -4.57 -8.01
C GLY A 254 -18.29 -5.24 -8.57
N LYS A 255 -19.37 -4.45 -8.63
CA LYS A 255 -20.53 -4.81 -9.43
C LYS A 255 -20.21 -4.49 -10.89
N SER A 256 -20.75 -5.28 -11.82
CA SER A 256 -20.79 -4.88 -13.25
C SER A 256 -21.39 -3.47 -13.43
N ILE A 257 -22.26 -3.07 -12.49
CA ILE A 257 -22.83 -1.73 -12.39
C ILE A 257 -22.65 -1.23 -10.94
N PRO A 258 -21.76 -0.26 -10.68
CA PRO A 258 -21.46 0.23 -9.34
C PRO A 258 -22.68 0.71 -8.51
N PHE A 259 -23.79 1.02 -9.17
CA PHE A 259 -25.04 1.49 -8.56
C PHE A 259 -26.27 0.64 -8.96
N GLY A 260 -26.06 -0.62 -9.35
CA GLY A 260 -27.12 -1.58 -9.65
C GLY A 260 -27.75 -2.17 -8.38
N ALA A 261 -29.05 -2.43 -8.43
CA ALA A 261 -29.89 -2.87 -7.31
C ALA A 261 -29.68 -4.34 -6.88
N GLU A 262 -28.56 -4.97 -7.21
CA GLU A 262 -28.28 -6.34 -6.73
C GLU A 262 -27.86 -6.32 -5.26
N SER A 263 -28.55 -7.12 -4.45
CA SER A 263 -28.21 -7.38 -3.05
C SER A 263 -26.95 -8.24 -2.97
N GLY A 264 -25.97 -7.79 -2.17
CA GLY A 264 -25.05 -8.67 -1.46
C GLY A 264 -23.98 -9.38 -2.29
N SER A 265 -22.72 -9.05 -1.99
CA SER A 265 -21.53 -9.81 -2.32
C SER A 265 -21.71 -11.32 -2.05
N THR A 266 -21.75 -12.15 -3.10
CA THR A 266 -21.49 -13.59 -2.94
C THR A 266 -19.98 -13.78 -2.87
N ARG A 267 -19.47 -13.99 -1.65
CA ARG A 267 -18.16 -14.60 -1.36
C ARG A 267 -18.13 -15.97 -2.06
N ASN A 268 -17.54 -16.07 -3.25
CA ASN A 268 -17.09 -17.34 -3.79
C ASN A 268 -15.65 -17.57 -3.32
N THR A 269 -15.52 -18.26 -2.20
CA THR A 269 -14.30 -18.96 -1.84
C THR A 269 -14.15 -20.17 -2.76
N THR A 270 -13.15 -20.17 -3.63
CA THR A 270 -12.48 -21.41 -4.04
C THR A 270 -11.14 -21.07 -4.65
N ASN A 271 -10.09 -21.50 -3.94
CA ASN A 271 -8.77 -21.69 -4.51
C ASN A 271 -8.90 -22.66 -5.69
N ASP A 272 -8.52 -22.25 -6.90
CA ASP A 272 -7.62 -23.07 -7.69
C ASP A 272 -6.96 -22.30 -8.84
N ASN A 273 -5.70 -22.66 -9.07
CA ASN A 273 -4.85 -22.15 -10.14
C ASN A 273 -5.44 -22.46 -11.53
N THR A 274 -5.30 -21.49 -12.43
CA THR A 274 -5.34 -21.66 -13.89
C THR A 274 -6.59 -22.30 -14.48
N GLN A 275 -7.60 -21.48 -14.78
CA GLN A 275 -8.30 -21.49 -16.08
C GLN A 275 -9.30 -20.32 -16.15
N THR A 276 -9.17 -19.53 -17.22
CA THR A 276 -10.21 -18.81 -17.94
C THR A 276 -11.45 -18.35 -17.18
N VAL A 277 -11.57 -17.03 -17.07
CA VAL A 277 -12.83 -16.27 -17.00
C VAL A 277 -13.97 -16.98 -17.74
N GLN A 278 -15.03 -17.38 -17.03
CA GLN A 278 -16.44 -17.38 -17.46
C GLN A 278 -17.33 -17.84 -16.29
N GLU A 279 -18.20 -16.98 -15.75
CA GLU A 279 -19.61 -16.75 -16.14
C GLU A 279 -20.58 -17.48 -15.21
N ASN A 280 -21.24 -16.72 -14.32
CA ASN A 280 -22.59 -17.03 -13.81
C ASN A 280 -23.34 -15.75 -13.40
N ALA A 281 -23.03 -14.60 -14.03
CA ALA A 281 -24.02 -13.54 -14.19
C ALA A 281 -24.67 -13.80 -15.56
N PRO A 282 -26.02 -13.83 -15.69
CA PRO A 282 -26.64 -14.09 -16.98
C PRO A 282 -26.12 -13.07 -17.98
N THR A 283 -25.43 -13.56 -18.99
CA THR A 283 -24.87 -12.75 -20.07
C THR A 283 -26.02 -12.09 -20.79
N SER A 284 -26.23 -10.80 -20.52
CA SER A 284 -27.22 -10.01 -21.24
C SER A 284 -26.60 -9.50 -22.54
N ASP A 285 -27.37 -9.40 -23.63
CA ASP A 285 -26.96 -8.69 -24.85
C ASP A 285 -27.15 -7.18 -24.71
N PHE A 286 -28.25 -6.80 -24.07
CA PHE A 286 -28.67 -5.42 -23.87
C PHE A 286 -29.04 -5.18 -22.41
N ILE A 287 -28.92 -3.92 -22.00
CA ILE A 287 -29.30 -3.51 -20.65
C ILE A 287 -30.09 -2.22 -20.69
N ALA A 288 -31.14 -2.16 -19.88
CA ALA A 288 -31.88 -0.95 -19.60
C ALA A 288 -31.96 -0.71 -18.09
N SER A 289 -31.96 0.56 -17.68
CA SER A 289 -32.23 0.94 -16.30
C SER A 289 -33.32 1.99 -16.22
N VAL A 290 -34.25 1.83 -15.28
CA VAL A 290 -35.34 2.75 -14.98
C VAL A 290 -35.19 3.23 -13.54
N LYS A 291 -35.07 4.54 -13.35
CA LYS A 291 -34.75 5.17 -12.06
C LYS A 291 -35.92 6.01 -11.55
N SER A 292 -35.93 6.26 -10.24
CA SER A 292 -36.92 7.14 -9.62
C SER A 292 -36.85 8.59 -10.12
N VAL A 293 -37.95 9.34 -9.96
CA VAL A 293 -37.98 10.79 -10.25
C VAL A 293 -36.95 11.60 -9.47
N THR A 294 -36.50 11.09 -8.31
CA THR A 294 -35.50 11.74 -7.45
C THR A 294 -34.06 11.38 -7.82
N SER A 295 -33.84 10.61 -8.89
CA SER A 295 -32.50 10.21 -9.32
C SER A 295 -31.72 11.38 -9.93
N ASP A 296 -30.47 11.54 -9.50
CA ASP A 296 -29.49 12.45 -10.12
C ASP A 296 -28.98 11.93 -11.48
N LEU A 297 -29.28 10.67 -11.82
CA LEU A 297 -29.00 10.08 -13.13
C LEU A 297 -30.19 10.28 -14.10
N PRO A 298 -29.97 10.09 -15.42
CA PRO A 298 -31.07 9.98 -16.38
C PRO A 298 -32.01 8.85 -15.99
N LYS A 299 -33.32 9.10 -16.09
CA LYS A 299 -34.36 8.21 -15.56
C LYS A 299 -34.46 6.92 -16.36
N VAL A 300 -34.10 6.96 -17.64
CA VAL A 300 -33.99 5.80 -18.51
C VAL A 300 -32.60 5.79 -19.13
N ILE A 301 -31.94 4.65 -19.07
CA ILE A 301 -30.66 4.41 -19.75
C ILE A 301 -30.79 3.10 -20.50
N ILE A 302 -30.40 3.05 -21.77
CA ILE A 302 -30.42 1.83 -22.60
C ILE A 302 -29.07 1.71 -23.30
N GLY A 303 -28.48 0.52 -23.30
CA GLY A 303 -27.19 0.28 -23.95
C GLY A 303 -26.96 -1.20 -24.29
N LYS A 304 -25.96 -1.46 -25.12
CA LYS A 304 -25.43 -2.81 -25.33
C LYS A 304 -24.62 -3.22 -24.09
N ALA A 305 -24.82 -4.44 -23.61
CA ALA A 305 -24.03 -4.96 -22.50
C ALA A 305 -22.57 -5.22 -22.91
N LYS A 306 -21.67 -5.22 -21.92
CA LYS A 306 -20.20 -5.37 -22.11
C LYS A 306 -19.62 -4.32 -23.09
N ASP A 307 -20.16 -3.10 -23.08
CA ASP A 307 -19.60 -1.94 -23.79
C ASP A 307 -18.84 -1.05 -22.79
N ASP A 308 -17.59 -1.43 -22.52
CA ASP A 308 -16.73 -0.80 -21.52
C ASP A 308 -16.50 0.69 -21.78
N LEU A 309 -16.55 1.10 -23.05
CA LEU A 309 -16.40 2.48 -23.48
C LEU A 309 -17.72 3.27 -23.40
N ARG A 310 -18.84 2.60 -23.11
CA ARG A 310 -20.20 3.15 -23.00
C ARG A 310 -20.65 3.95 -24.23
N THR A 311 -20.10 3.63 -25.39
CA THR A 311 -20.33 4.33 -26.67
C THR A 311 -21.73 4.08 -27.25
N THR A 312 -22.38 3.01 -26.83
CA THR A 312 -23.69 2.59 -27.30
C THR A 312 -24.83 3.09 -26.42
N TYR A 313 -24.53 3.71 -25.27
CA TYR A 313 -25.55 4.08 -24.29
C TYR A 313 -26.32 5.35 -24.68
N ILE A 314 -27.65 5.27 -24.63
CA ILE A 314 -28.56 6.39 -24.82
C ILE A 314 -29.40 6.64 -23.56
N TYR A 315 -29.96 7.84 -23.47
CA TYR A 315 -30.58 8.34 -22.26
C TYR A 315 -31.98 8.90 -22.53
N GLY A 316 -32.89 8.68 -21.59
CA GLY A 316 -34.19 9.33 -21.47
C GLY A 316 -34.30 9.90 -20.05
N ASP A 317 -34.92 11.06 -19.90
CA ASP A 317 -34.94 11.76 -18.62
C ASP A 317 -36.23 12.58 -18.53
N SER A 318 -37.33 11.82 -18.48
CA SER A 318 -38.68 12.30 -18.21
C SER A 318 -39.07 11.98 -16.78
N SER A 319 -39.76 12.92 -16.12
CA SER A 319 -40.40 12.71 -14.82
C SER A 319 -41.72 11.93 -14.92
N SER A 320 -42.17 11.64 -16.14
CA SER A 320 -43.34 10.83 -16.46
C SER A 320 -42.93 9.59 -17.28
N GLN A 321 -43.88 8.96 -17.98
CA GLN A 321 -43.60 7.81 -18.83
C GLN A 321 -42.70 8.17 -20.02
N GLU A 322 -41.52 7.58 -20.06
CA GLU A 322 -40.56 7.65 -21.17
C GLU A 322 -40.89 6.53 -22.16
N SER A 323 -41.03 6.88 -23.46
CA SER A 323 -41.20 5.90 -24.52
C SER A 323 -39.85 5.57 -25.16
N ALA A 324 -39.51 4.29 -25.19
CA ALA A 324 -38.32 3.80 -25.88
C ALA A 324 -38.68 2.68 -26.87
N GLU A 325 -37.83 2.48 -27.87
CA GLU A 325 -37.99 1.42 -28.86
C GLU A 325 -36.64 0.73 -29.07
N ILE A 326 -36.65 -0.60 -29.11
CA ILE A 326 -35.54 -1.44 -29.56
C ILE A 326 -35.99 -2.28 -30.74
N ILE A 327 -35.16 -2.30 -31.79
CA ILE A 327 -35.39 -3.05 -33.01
C ILE A 327 -34.22 -3.99 -33.21
N LEU A 328 -34.53 -5.28 -33.36
CA LEU A 328 -33.58 -6.34 -33.64
C LEU A 328 -33.90 -6.91 -35.02
N THR A 329 -32.90 -6.99 -35.89
CA THR A 329 -33.05 -7.46 -37.27
C THR A 329 -31.97 -8.46 -37.64
N GLN A 330 -32.33 -9.41 -38.50
CA GLN A 330 -31.40 -10.38 -39.07
C GLN A 330 -31.28 -10.14 -40.58
N ASP A 331 -30.05 -10.19 -41.09
CA ASP A 331 -29.75 -10.21 -42.52
C ASP A 331 -28.74 -11.33 -42.80
N GLY A 332 -29.22 -12.42 -43.41
CA GLY A 332 -28.48 -13.68 -43.50
C GLY A 332 -28.14 -14.24 -42.11
N ASP A 333 -26.86 -14.47 -41.88
CA ASP A 333 -26.34 -15.02 -40.61
C ASP A 333 -25.95 -13.92 -39.59
N LYS A 334 -26.22 -12.65 -39.90
CA LYS A 334 -25.80 -11.50 -39.09
C LYS A 334 -26.98 -10.85 -38.38
N TYR A 335 -26.74 -10.41 -37.15
CA TYR A 335 -27.72 -9.75 -36.31
C TYR A 335 -27.37 -8.29 -36.12
N TYR A 336 -28.40 -7.45 -36.15
CA TYR A 336 -28.29 -6.00 -36.05
C TYR A 336 -29.25 -5.46 -35.00
N TYR A 337 -28.85 -4.38 -34.34
CA TYR A 337 -29.66 -3.72 -33.34
C TYR A 337 -29.66 -2.21 -33.53
N LYS A 338 -30.77 -1.60 -33.13
CA LYS A 338 -30.87 -0.16 -32.91
C LYS A 338 -31.93 0.14 -31.87
N TYR A 339 -31.76 1.23 -31.14
CA TYR A 339 -32.72 1.66 -30.15
C TYR A 339 -32.77 3.18 -30.01
N LYS A 340 -33.90 3.69 -29.53
CA LYS A 340 -34.10 5.13 -29.30
C LYS A 340 -34.95 5.39 -28.07
N THR A 341 -34.76 6.57 -27.50
CA THR A 341 -35.57 7.20 -26.45
C THR A 341 -36.14 8.52 -27.01
N SER A 342 -36.81 9.31 -26.18
CA SER A 342 -37.25 10.67 -26.57
C SER A 342 -36.07 11.65 -26.78
N LYS A 343 -34.91 11.39 -26.18
CA LYS A 343 -33.75 12.30 -26.19
C LYS A 343 -32.54 11.80 -27.00
N GLY A 344 -32.53 10.56 -27.48
CA GLY A 344 -31.40 10.01 -28.22
C GLY A 344 -31.71 8.73 -28.99
N ALA A 345 -30.82 8.36 -29.90
CA ALA A 345 -30.92 7.14 -30.70
C ALA A 345 -29.53 6.56 -30.96
N PHE A 346 -29.46 5.23 -31.04
CA PHE A 346 -28.26 4.50 -31.40
C PHE A 346 -28.58 3.47 -32.50
N PRO A 347 -27.77 3.37 -33.57
CA PRO A 347 -26.70 4.32 -33.91
C PRO A 347 -27.25 5.73 -34.18
N THR A 348 -26.39 6.76 -34.11
CA THR A 348 -26.78 8.17 -34.33
C THR A 348 -27.48 8.37 -35.67
N ASN A 349 -27.03 7.64 -36.70
CA ASN A 349 -27.77 7.51 -37.95
C ASN A 349 -28.81 6.38 -37.81
N TYR A 350 -30.02 6.74 -37.42
CA TYR A 350 -31.08 5.77 -37.13
C TYR A 350 -31.75 5.17 -38.39
N ASP A 351 -31.38 5.69 -39.57
CA ASP A 351 -31.82 5.18 -40.87
C ASP A 351 -31.03 3.90 -41.21
N GLY A 352 -31.73 2.83 -41.60
CA GLY A 352 -31.12 1.53 -41.92
C GLY A 352 -31.41 0.41 -40.91
N ILE A 353 -30.62 -0.66 -40.95
CA ILE A 353 -30.84 -1.90 -40.16
C ILE A 353 -30.20 -1.87 -38.75
N GLY A 354 -29.27 -0.94 -38.49
CA GLY A 354 -28.61 -0.80 -37.18
C GLY A 354 -27.14 -1.23 -37.18
N GLU A 355 -26.58 -1.40 -35.99
CA GLU A 355 -25.20 -1.87 -35.78
C GLU A 355 -25.15 -3.39 -35.61
N GLU A 356 -24.10 -4.03 -36.14
CA GLU A 356 -23.91 -5.48 -36.07
C GLU A 356 -23.55 -5.93 -34.65
N PHE A 357 -24.13 -7.02 -34.18
CA PHE A 357 -23.76 -7.67 -32.92
C PHE A 357 -23.83 -9.18 -32.99
N ILE A 358 -23.20 -9.84 -32.03
CA ILE A 358 -23.22 -11.29 -31.86
C ILE A 358 -24.03 -11.58 -30.60
N PRO A 359 -25.19 -12.27 -30.70
CA PRO A 359 -25.94 -12.71 -29.54
C PRO A 359 -25.05 -13.57 -28.62
N SER A 360 -25.08 -13.25 -27.33
CA SER A 360 -24.29 -13.89 -26.28
C SER A 360 -24.82 -15.27 -25.90
N SER A 361 -26.04 -15.61 -26.29
CA SER A 361 -26.70 -16.87 -25.96
C SER A 361 -27.54 -17.42 -27.12
N THR A 362 -28.28 -18.51 -26.87
CA THR A 362 -29.21 -19.09 -27.86
C THR A 362 -30.29 -18.10 -28.25
N ASP A 363 -30.87 -17.43 -27.25
CA ASP A 363 -31.85 -16.36 -27.38
C ASP A 363 -31.18 -15.00 -27.07
N ILE A 364 -31.78 -13.92 -27.59
CA ILE A 364 -31.30 -12.56 -27.33
C ILE A 364 -31.82 -12.12 -25.96
N THR A 365 -30.96 -11.56 -25.13
CA THR A 365 -31.29 -11.24 -23.74
C THR A 365 -31.25 -9.74 -23.46
N LEU A 366 -32.33 -9.23 -22.86
CA LEU A 366 -32.45 -7.85 -22.41
C LEU A 366 -32.79 -7.83 -20.92
N ASN A 367 -31.84 -7.34 -20.12
CA ASN A 367 -32.08 -7.13 -18.70
C ASN A 367 -32.53 -5.69 -18.45
N VAL A 368 -33.68 -5.53 -17.80
CA VAL A 368 -34.22 -4.24 -17.38
C VAL A 368 -34.13 -4.15 -15.86
N LEU A 369 -33.32 -3.23 -15.35
CA LEU A 369 -33.21 -2.95 -13.93
C LEU A 369 -34.13 -1.79 -13.57
N SER A 370 -35.02 -2.02 -12.62
CA SER A 370 -35.98 -1.03 -12.11
C SER A 370 -35.78 -0.83 -10.61
N GLU A 371 -36.51 0.10 -10.03
CA GLU A 371 -36.47 0.42 -8.60
C GLU A 371 -37.91 0.53 -8.06
N ILE A 372 -38.11 0.29 -6.76
CA ILE A 372 -39.40 0.53 -6.11
C ILE A 372 -39.74 2.03 -6.17
N ARG A 373 -41.02 2.40 -6.24
CA ARG A 373 -41.43 3.82 -6.21
C ARG A 373 -41.13 4.45 -4.85
N VAL A 374 -40.52 5.65 -4.87
CA VAL A 374 -40.11 6.32 -3.62
C VAL A 374 -41.27 7.03 -2.93
N ASN A 375 -42.28 7.47 -3.69
CA ASN A 375 -43.51 8.09 -3.20
C ASN A 375 -44.58 8.14 -4.32
N SER A 376 -45.76 8.69 -4.01
CA SER A 376 -46.88 8.83 -4.96
C SER A 376 -46.61 9.79 -6.12
N ASP A 377 -45.64 10.69 -5.97
CA ASP A 377 -45.32 11.70 -6.99
C ASP A 377 -44.29 11.16 -8.01
N ASP A 378 -43.72 10.00 -7.73
CA ASP A 378 -42.79 9.30 -8.60
C ASP A 378 -43.53 8.65 -9.77
N ASN A 379 -43.71 9.41 -10.85
CA ASN A 379 -44.37 8.99 -12.08
C ASN A 379 -43.38 8.52 -13.16
N SER A 380 -42.08 8.43 -12.83
CA SER A 380 -41.09 7.97 -13.79
C SER A 380 -41.33 6.49 -14.12
N SER A 381 -41.43 6.19 -15.41
CA SER A 381 -41.73 4.86 -15.94
C SER A 381 -41.18 4.71 -17.36
N LEU A 382 -40.99 3.47 -17.80
CA LEU A 382 -40.53 3.13 -19.13
C LEU A 382 -41.61 2.33 -19.85
N LYS A 383 -42.01 2.80 -21.04
CA LYS A 383 -42.71 1.99 -22.03
C LYS A 383 -41.72 1.59 -23.12
N LEU A 384 -41.26 0.34 -23.08
CA LEU A 384 -40.31 -0.19 -24.05
C LEU A 384 -41.04 -0.99 -25.12
N LYS A 385 -40.96 -0.51 -26.35
CA LYS A 385 -41.41 -1.24 -27.53
C LYS A 385 -40.31 -2.12 -28.08
N VAL A 386 -40.54 -3.42 -28.18
CA VAL A 386 -39.58 -4.42 -28.69
C VAL A 386 -40.07 -4.95 -30.02
N ILE A 387 -39.30 -4.70 -31.08
CA ILE A 387 -39.57 -5.20 -32.43
C ILE A 387 -38.51 -6.23 -32.78
N ASN A 388 -38.85 -7.51 -32.62
CA ASN A 388 -37.97 -8.61 -32.98
C ASN A 388 -38.28 -9.11 -34.40
N LYS A 389 -37.31 -8.96 -35.31
CA LYS A 389 -37.36 -9.48 -36.69
C LYS A 389 -36.22 -10.48 -36.93
N THR A 390 -35.82 -11.19 -35.89
CA THR A 390 -34.77 -12.23 -35.94
C THR A 390 -35.40 -13.61 -35.81
N ASP A 391 -34.62 -14.64 -36.10
CA ASP A 391 -34.96 -16.05 -35.86
C ASP A 391 -34.85 -16.49 -34.39
N LYS A 392 -34.32 -15.63 -33.51
CA LYS A 392 -34.16 -15.89 -32.06
C LYS A 392 -35.30 -15.29 -31.25
N LYS A 393 -35.60 -15.84 -30.06
CA LYS A 393 -36.49 -15.16 -29.12
C LYS A 393 -35.75 -14.06 -28.38
N VAL A 394 -36.51 -13.07 -27.87
CA VAL A 394 -35.97 -12.06 -26.96
C VAL A 394 -36.48 -12.32 -25.55
N ASP A 395 -35.57 -12.73 -24.67
CA ASP A 395 -35.82 -12.89 -23.25
C ASP A 395 -35.60 -11.55 -22.53
N ILE A 396 -36.69 -10.99 -22.01
CA ILE A 396 -36.71 -9.72 -21.31
C ILE A 396 -36.87 -9.99 -19.82
N ASN A 397 -35.82 -9.77 -19.05
CA ASN A 397 -35.80 -10.02 -17.62
C ASN A 397 -35.88 -8.70 -16.87
N ILE A 398 -36.96 -8.47 -16.14
CA ILE A 398 -37.20 -7.26 -15.36
C ILE A 398 -36.88 -7.55 -13.91
N TYR A 399 -35.97 -6.78 -13.32
CA TYR A 399 -35.48 -6.96 -11.95
C TYR A 399 -35.81 -5.75 -11.09
N GLY A 400 -36.31 -5.99 -9.87
CA GLY A 400 -36.46 -4.97 -8.84
C GLY A 400 -37.56 -3.94 -9.13
N ASP A 401 -38.49 -4.26 -10.04
CA ASP A 401 -39.63 -3.39 -10.34
C ASP A 401 -40.65 -3.39 -9.20
N ASP A 402 -41.42 -2.31 -9.12
CA ASP A 402 -42.43 -2.17 -8.08
C ASP A 402 -43.60 -3.14 -8.32
N THR A 403 -43.75 -4.11 -7.42
CA THR A 403 -44.78 -5.16 -7.55
C THR A 403 -46.23 -4.64 -7.51
N SER A 404 -46.47 -3.48 -6.90
CA SER A 404 -47.81 -2.89 -6.76
C SER A 404 -48.09 -1.81 -7.80
N ASN A 405 -47.06 -1.10 -8.24
CA ASN A 405 -47.15 -0.05 -9.26
C ASN A 405 -45.94 -0.10 -10.23
N PRO A 406 -45.89 -1.09 -11.14
CA PRO A 406 -44.75 -1.31 -12.02
C PRO A 406 -44.33 -0.07 -12.79
N ARG A 407 -43.01 0.11 -12.98
CA ARG A 407 -42.46 1.18 -13.81
C ARG A 407 -42.22 0.73 -15.22
N VAL A 408 -42.03 -0.56 -15.45
CA VAL A 408 -41.64 -1.09 -16.76
C VAL A 408 -42.85 -1.70 -17.43
N ALA A 409 -43.20 -1.17 -18.60
CA ALA A 409 -44.19 -1.75 -19.49
C ALA A 409 -43.51 -2.18 -20.80
N ILE A 410 -43.64 -3.45 -21.15
CA ILE A 410 -43.12 -4.01 -22.40
C ILE A 410 -44.25 -4.09 -23.42
N ASP A 411 -43.98 -3.62 -24.64
CA ASP A 411 -44.90 -3.67 -25.78
C ASP A 411 -44.19 -4.40 -26.94
N GLY A 412 -44.68 -5.57 -27.33
CA GLY A 412 -44.05 -6.37 -28.39
C GLY A 412 -44.87 -7.61 -28.75
N ASP A 413 -44.44 -8.31 -29.79
CA ASP A 413 -45.11 -9.52 -30.27
C ASP A 413 -44.77 -10.72 -29.36
N GLU A 414 -45.75 -11.16 -28.55
CA GLU A 414 -45.63 -12.27 -27.60
C GLU A 414 -45.18 -13.61 -28.22
N SER A 415 -45.28 -13.78 -29.54
CA SER A 415 -44.74 -14.97 -30.22
C SER A 415 -43.21 -14.95 -30.34
N THR A 416 -42.60 -13.77 -30.28
CA THR A 416 -41.17 -13.51 -30.51
C THR A 416 -40.43 -13.00 -29.29
N ILE A 417 -41.13 -12.63 -28.23
CA ILE A 417 -40.57 -12.15 -26.97
C ILE A 417 -41.09 -12.95 -25.79
N LYS A 418 -40.30 -13.04 -24.72
CA LYS A 418 -40.69 -13.62 -23.44
C LYS A 418 -40.32 -12.66 -22.33
N VAL A 419 -41.28 -12.29 -21.48
CA VAL A 419 -41.07 -11.37 -20.36
C VAL A 419 -41.06 -12.14 -19.06
N ASN A 420 -40.00 -11.97 -18.27
CA ASN A 420 -39.82 -12.57 -16.95
C ASN A 420 -39.68 -11.44 -15.91
N ASN A 421 -40.51 -11.47 -14.86
CA ASN A 421 -40.40 -10.54 -13.74
C ASN A 421 -39.74 -11.25 -12.56
N HIS A 422 -38.69 -10.66 -12.02
CA HIS A 422 -37.84 -11.21 -10.95
C HIS A 422 -37.85 -10.35 -9.69
#